data_AF-W7A3Y7-F1
#
_entry.id   AF-W7A3Y7-F1
#
_cell.length_a   1.000
_cell.length_b   1.000
_cell.length_c   1.000
_cell.angle_alpha   90.00
_cell.angle_beta   90.00
_cell.angle_gamma   90.00
#
_symmetry.space_group_name_H-M   'P 1'
#
loop_
_entity.id
_entity.type
_entity.pdbx_description
1 polymer ?
#
loop_
_entity_poly.entity_id
_entity_poly.type
_entity_poly.pdbx_seq_one_letter_code
_entity_poly.pdbx_strand_id
1 'polypeptide(L)'
;MALRFSSWIEKRLWDKRDLGTEAKEPTEGIRLKELEQTPNTTAEPIDENRWERALGDGFTGLHDLQLRSMLMCQAVELWINNLEETADGVWSPEASECKVEEVGFLFTGIPSAACEPRENNNEWSGLRRSSGLWKQQKHHRNLATCMDLLSIILTLYQNISAKEDGWKIGEEDACQQIYGALNDWAGGKVASEVMNEWFNNMEEKEIGRAGLRIFQAGKARGSHWRRFFEKVGSYVTELQCMKKPSDEKVWEVSCLRTVNNQDCEVIHEQQETKLEQGDITKFEQVRAQVQENKKERMRSEG
;
A
#
# COMPACT_ATOMS: atom_id res chain seq x y z
N MET A 1 -1.64 21.01 13.64
CA MET A 1 -2.15 19.77 14.29
C MET A 1 -1.27 18.66 13.76
N ALA A 2 -0.63 17.88 14.63
CA ALA A 2 0.30 16.84 14.19
C ALA A 2 -0.37 15.88 13.20
N LEU A 3 0.33 15.53 12.12
CA LEU A 3 -0.12 14.49 11.21
C LEU A 3 -0.29 13.19 11.98
N ARG A 4 -1.41 12.51 11.74
CA ARG A 4 -1.65 11.16 12.23
C ARG A 4 -2.07 10.29 11.07
N PHE A 5 -1.33 9.22 10.83
CA PHE A 5 -1.67 8.28 9.77
C PHE A 5 -3.06 7.67 10.00
N SER A 6 -3.41 7.32 11.25
CA SER A 6 -4.75 6.86 11.63
C SER A 6 -5.86 7.86 11.28
N SER A 7 -5.57 9.17 11.42
CA SER A 7 -6.51 10.23 11.07
C SER A 7 -6.62 10.43 9.56
N TRP A 8 -5.57 10.17 8.79
CA TRP A 8 -5.67 10.13 7.33
C TRP A 8 -6.56 8.97 6.87
N ILE A 9 -6.35 7.77 7.42
CA ILE A 9 -7.21 6.60 7.16
C ILE A 9 -8.68 6.94 7.44
N GLU A 10 -8.97 7.51 8.60
CA GLU A 10 -10.32 7.90 8.97
C GLU A 10 -10.89 8.96 8.00
N LYS A 11 -10.25 10.12 7.89
CA LYS A 11 -10.84 11.27 7.19
C LYS A 11 -10.84 11.12 5.68
N ARG A 12 -9.92 10.35 5.12
CA ARG A 12 -9.69 10.26 3.67
C ARG A 12 -10.18 8.96 3.07
N LEU A 13 -10.16 7.86 3.83
CA LEU A 13 -10.67 6.59 3.34
C LEU A 13 -12.04 6.29 3.94
N TRP A 14 -12.14 6.27 5.28
CA TRP A 14 -13.38 5.90 5.95
C TRP A 14 -14.52 6.88 5.67
N ASP A 15 -14.33 8.16 5.96
CA ASP A 15 -15.39 9.19 5.83
C ASP A 15 -15.78 9.48 4.38
N LYS A 16 -14.90 9.16 3.42
CA LYS A 16 -15.13 9.37 1.99
C LYS A 16 -15.58 8.11 1.24
N ARG A 17 -15.69 6.97 1.93
CA ARG A 17 -16.13 5.72 1.32
C ARG A 17 -17.49 5.91 0.67
N ASP A 18 -17.69 5.26 -0.47
CA ASP A 18 -18.99 5.29 -1.11
C ASP A 18 -20.00 4.46 -0.30
N LEU A 19 -21.12 5.10 0.08
CA LEU A 19 -22.26 4.45 0.73
C LEU A 19 -23.36 4.12 -0.29
N GLY A 20 -23.17 4.47 -1.56
CA GLY A 20 -24.16 4.37 -2.61
C GLY A 20 -24.61 2.94 -2.91
N THR A 21 -25.91 2.80 -3.21
CA THR A 21 -26.58 1.57 -3.64
C THR A 21 -26.32 1.18 -5.09
N GLU A 22 -25.59 1.99 -5.87
CA GLU A 22 -25.40 1.78 -7.32
C GLU A 22 -24.05 1.17 -7.71
N ALA A 23 -23.15 0.91 -6.75
CA ALA A 23 -21.98 0.10 -7.06
C ALA A 23 -22.50 -1.29 -7.45
N LYS A 24 -22.30 -1.69 -8.72
CA LYS A 24 -22.47 -3.08 -9.16
C LYS A 24 -21.77 -3.93 -8.12
N GLU A 25 -22.51 -4.77 -7.41
CA GLU A 25 -21.96 -5.67 -6.40
C GLU A 25 -20.77 -6.40 -7.04
N PRO A 26 -19.53 -6.03 -6.70
CA PRO A 26 -18.41 -6.66 -7.35
C PRO A 26 -18.36 -8.05 -6.76
N THR A 27 -18.23 -9.04 -7.63
CA THR A 27 -18.66 -10.40 -7.35
C THR A 27 -17.78 -11.08 -6.30
N GLU A 28 -16.56 -10.56 -6.08
CA GLU A 28 -15.54 -11.12 -5.18
C GLU A 28 -14.66 -10.04 -4.51
N GLY A 29 -14.02 -10.40 -3.39
CA GLY A 29 -13.07 -9.56 -2.66
C GLY A 29 -13.67 -8.76 -1.49
N ILE A 30 -12.78 -8.14 -0.71
CA ILE A 30 -13.15 -7.39 0.51
C ILE A 30 -13.74 -6.02 0.18
N ARG A 31 -14.64 -5.52 1.03
CA ARG A 31 -15.23 -4.17 0.90
C ARG A 31 -15.08 -3.36 2.16
N LEU A 32 -14.79 -2.07 2.03
CA LEU A 32 -14.66 -1.18 3.17
C LEU A 32 -15.96 -1.06 3.98
N LYS A 33 -17.12 -1.12 3.30
CA LYS A 33 -18.46 -1.10 3.93
C LYS A 33 -18.70 -2.28 4.91
N GLU A 34 -18.00 -3.40 4.75
CA GLU A 34 -18.16 -4.58 5.62
C GLU A 34 -17.61 -4.35 7.03
N LEU A 35 -16.75 -3.36 7.22
CA LEU A 35 -16.23 -2.96 8.52
C LEU A 35 -17.21 -2.06 9.30
N GLU A 36 -18.33 -1.66 8.69
CA GLU A 36 -19.34 -0.86 9.37
C GLU A 36 -19.98 -1.61 10.53
N GLN A 37 -20.30 -0.86 11.58
CA GLN A 37 -21.01 -1.41 12.72
C GLN A 37 -22.49 -1.58 12.37
N THR A 38 -23.00 -2.80 12.47
CA THR A 38 -24.44 -3.04 12.45
C THR A 38 -25.07 -2.40 13.69
N PRO A 39 -26.13 -1.56 13.58
CA PRO A 39 -26.69 -0.78 14.69
C PRO A 39 -27.11 -1.56 15.95
N ASN A 40 -27.15 -2.90 15.91
CA ASN A 40 -27.64 -3.76 17.00
C ASN A 40 -26.66 -4.85 17.47
N THR A 41 -25.40 -4.84 16.99
CA THR A 41 -24.42 -5.89 17.35
C THR A 41 -23.29 -5.26 18.16
N THR A 42 -23.22 -5.55 19.46
CA THR A 42 -22.27 -4.94 20.42
C THR A 42 -20.91 -5.61 20.47
N ALA A 43 -20.64 -6.64 19.65
CA ALA A 43 -19.37 -7.34 19.65
C ALA A 43 -19.18 -8.16 18.37
N GLU A 44 -19.20 -7.51 17.21
CA GLU A 44 -18.88 -8.21 15.96
C GLU A 44 -17.36 -8.20 15.75
N PRO A 45 -16.67 -9.36 15.82
CA PRO A 45 -15.27 -9.44 15.45
C PRO A 45 -15.12 -9.23 13.94
N ILE A 46 -13.99 -8.67 13.52
CA ILE A 46 -13.60 -8.63 12.11
C ILE A 46 -12.99 -10.00 11.78
N ASP A 47 -13.46 -10.63 10.70
CA ASP A 47 -12.96 -11.95 10.26
C ASP A 47 -11.44 -11.90 10.03
N GLU A 48 -10.71 -12.82 10.67
CA GLU A 48 -9.25 -12.91 10.56
C GLU A 48 -8.80 -13.37 9.16
N ASN A 49 -9.63 -14.12 8.45
CA ASN A 49 -9.34 -14.61 7.09
C ASN A 49 -9.64 -13.59 6.00
N ARG A 50 -10.20 -12.42 6.37
CA ARG A 50 -10.55 -11.34 5.46
C ARG A 50 -9.43 -11.00 4.48
N TRP A 51 -8.20 -10.92 4.97
CA TRP A 51 -7.06 -10.48 4.15
C TRP A 51 -6.46 -11.58 3.28
N GLU A 52 -6.77 -12.86 3.53
CA GLU A 52 -6.25 -13.97 2.71
C GLU A 52 -6.88 -13.99 1.31
N ARG A 53 -8.08 -13.40 1.16
CA ARG A 53 -8.83 -13.32 -0.10
C ARG A 53 -9.18 -11.90 -0.48
N ALA A 54 -8.24 -10.96 -0.28
CA ALA A 54 -8.48 -9.53 -0.51
C ALA A 54 -9.11 -9.23 -1.89
N LEU A 55 -8.75 -9.99 -2.92
CA LEU A 55 -9.20 -9.79 -4.30
C LEU A 55 -9.98 -10.99 -4.89
N GLY A 56 -10.41 -11.95 -4.07
CA GLY A 56 -11.07 -13.16 -4.56
C GLY A 56 -10.09 -14.22 -5.09
N ASP A 57 -10.61 -15.14 -5.90
CA ASP A 57 -9.84 -16.24 -6.44
C ASP A 57 -9.02 -15.81 -7.68
N GLY A 58 -7.95 -16.54 -8.00
CA GLY A 58 -7.12 -16.29 -9.18
C GLY A 58 -5.94 -15.32 -8.98
N PHE A 59 -5.87 -14.62 -7.84
CA PHE A 59 -4.70 -13.82 -7.47
C PHE A 59 -3.73 -14.60 -6.58
N THR A 60 -2.43 -14.48 -6.87
CA THR A 60 -1.39 -15.01 -5.99
C THR A 60 -1.16 -14.04 -4.82
N GLY A 61 -1.49 -14.44 -3.60
CA GLY A 61 -1.22 -13.67 -2.39
C GLY A 61 0.17 -13.92 -1.79
N LEU A 62 0.63 -13.03 -0.92
CA LEU A 62 1.79 -13.30 -0.05
C LEU A 62 1.36 -14.18 1.14
N HIS A 63 2.15 -15.21 1.46
CA HIS A 63 2.06 -15.92 2.74
C HIS A 63 2.01 -14.97 3.95
N ASP A 64 1.17 -15.29 4.94
CA ASP A 64 0.89 -14.48 6.14
C ASP A 64 0.49 -13.03 5.81
N LEU A 65 -0.35 -12.83 4.78
CA LEU A 65 -0.74 -11.49 4.34
C LEU A 65 -1.33 -10.65 5.48
N GLN A 66 -2.15 -11.25 6.35
CA GLN A 66 -2.68 -10.61 7.57
C GLN A 66 -1.56 -10.06 8.47
N LEU A 67 -0.57 -10.88 8.83
CA LEU A 67 0.50 -10.45 9.73
C LEU A 67 1.37 -9.37 9.06
N ARG A 68 1.69 -9.54 7.78
CA ARG A 68 2.51 -8.58 7.02
C ARG A 68 1.83 -7.23 6.88
N SER A 69 0.54 -7.22 6.54
CA SER A 69 -0.23 -5.98 6.41
C SER A 69 -0.37 -5.29 7.77
N MET A 70 -0.64 -6.03 8.85
CA MET A 70 -0.69 -5.47 10.21
C MET A 70 0.64 -4.82 10.63
N LEU A 71 1.76 -5.54 10.50
CA LEU A 71 3.08 -5.02 10.87
C LEU A 71 3.46 -3.81 10.01
N MET A 72 3.11 -3.82 8.72
CA MET A 72 3.36 -2.70 7.82
C MET A 72 2.51 -1.48 8.19
N CYS A 73 1.24 -1.66 8.53
CA CYS A 73 0.40 -0.57 9.03
C CYS A 73 0.97 0.07 10.30
N GLN A 74 1.44 -0.75 11.26
CA GLN A 74 2.06 -0.27 12.49
C GLN A 74 3.37 0.49 12.21
N ALA A 75 4.22 -0.05 11.33
CA ALA A 75 5.48 0.56 10.94
C ALA A 75 5.26 1.90 10.22
N VAL A 76 4.30 1.97 9.30
CA VAL A 76 3.94 3.20 8.57
C VAL A 76 3.33 4.24 9.51
N GLU A 77 2.44 3.83 10.43
CA GLU A 77 1.89 4.74 11.45
C GLU A 77 3.02 5.35 12.29
N LEU A 78 3.93 4.51 12.81
CA LEU A 78 5.02 4.98 13.64
C LEU A 78 5.98 5.89 12.90
N TRP A 79 6.33 5.54 11.66
CA TRP A 79 7.21 6.36 10.82
C TRP A 79 6.60 7.74 10.58
N ILE A 80 5.37 7.78 10.05
CA ILE A 80 4.69 9.03 9.67
C ILE A 80 4.49 9.95 10.88
N ASN A 81 4.14 9.39 12.03
CA ASN A 81 3.89 10.16 13.25
C ASN A 81 5.17 10.77 13.86
N ASN A 82 6.35 10.31 13.44
CA ASN A 82 7.65 10.85 13.85
C ASN A 82 8.30 11.71 12.76
N LEU A 83 7.64 11.94 11.62
CA LEU A 83 8.13 12.90 10.63
C LEU A 83 8.07 14.33 11.16
N GLU A 84 9.05 15.13 10.76
CA GLU A 84 9.12 16.53 11.11
C GLU A 84 8.50 17.40 10.03
N GLU A 85 7.72 18.40 10.47
CA GLU A 85 7.11 19.39 9.60
C GLU A 85 8.11 20.52 9.33
N THR A 86 8.39 20.79 8.06
CA THR A 86 9.22 21.91 7.62
C THR A 86 8.47 23.23 7.80
N ALA A 87 9.17 24.36 7.60
CA ALA A 87 8.56 25.70 7.66
C ALA A 87 7.40 25.88 6.65
N ASP A 88 7.42 25.13 5.54
CA ASP A 88 6.39 25.16 4.49
C ASP A 88 5.19 24.25 4.78
N GLY A 89 5.15 23.60 5.94
CA GLY A 89 4.04 22.72 6.35
C GLY A 89 4.02 21.37 5.63
N VAL A 90 5.20 20.90 5.21
CA VAL A 90 5.44 19.64 4.51
C VAL A 90 6.22 18.71 5.44
N TRP A 91 5.90 17.43 5.46
CA TRP A 91 6.57 16.44 6.30
C TRP A 91 7.78 15.85 5.57
N SER A 92 8.97 16.04 6.13
CA SER A 92 10.23 15.66 5.50
C SER A 92 10.88 14.46 6.21
N PRO A 93 11.06 13.32 5.51
CA PRO A 93 11.87 12.20 6.00
C PRO A 93 13.35 12.56 6.25
N GLU A 94 13.86 13.59 5.57
CA GLU A 94 15.25 14.03 5.73
C GLU A 94 15.44 14.83 7.02
N ALA A 95 14.44 15.64 7.39
CA ALA A 95 14.46 16.42 8.63
C ALA A 95 14.27 15.54 9.88
N SER A 96 13.49 14.47 9.79
CA SER A 96 13.23 13.57 10.92
C SER A 96 14.46 12.74 11.31
N GLU A 97 14.71 12.60 12.61
CA GLU A 97 15.68 11.64 13.14
C GLU A 97 15.21 10.18 13.00
N CYS A 98 13.89 9.95 12.95
CA CYS A 98 13.32 8.62 12.79
C CYS A 98 13.40 8.12 11.34
N LYS A 99 14.37 7.25 11.06
CA LYS A 99 14.53 6.63 9.73
C LYS A 99 13.61 5.42 9.57
N VAL A 100 13.22 5.11 8.33
CA VAL A 100 12.29 4.00 8.04
C VAL A 100 12.81 2.68 8.57
N GLU A 101 14.10 2.43 8.48
CA GLU A 101 14.76 1.21 8.94
C GLU A 101 14.75 1.05 10.47
N GLU A 102 14.43 2.11 11.20
CA GLU A 102 14.53 2.19 12.66
C GLU A 102 13.18 2.07 13.39
N VAL A 103 12.07 1.99 12.67
CA VAL A 103 10.72 1.97 13.27
C VAL A 103 10.37 0.68 14.00
N GLY A 104 11.17 -0.38 13.89
CA GLY A 104 10.81 -1.70 14.42
C GLY A 104 9.62 -2.33 13.68
N PHE A 105 8.91 -3.26 14.31
CA PHE A 105 7.80 -4.06 13.74
C PHE A 105 8.17 -4.94 12.55
N LEU A 106 8.32 -4.33 11.36
CA LEU A 106 8.77 -5.01 10.15
C LEU A 106 10.28 -5.20 10.14
N PHE A 107 10.98 -4.23 10.70
CA PHE A 107 12.43 -4.22 10.79
C PHE A 107 12.85 -4.98 12.05
N THR A 108 13.96 -5.70 11.95
CA THR A 108 14.45 -6.55 13.03
C THR A 108 14.86 -5.67 14.20
N GLY A 109 14.21 -5.85 15.35
CA GLY A 109 14.57 -5.17 16.59
C GLY A 109 13.42 -4.39 17.23
N ILE A 110 13.75 -3.76 18.35
CA ILE A 110 12.92 -2.77 19.03
C ILE A 110 13.07 -1.45 18.25
N PRO A 111 12.01 -0.61 18.13
CA PRO A 111 12.14 0.72 17.56
C PRO A 111 13.32 1.49 18.19
N SER A 112 14.06 2.25 17.39
CA SER A 112 15.13 3.12 17.92
C SER A 112 14.52 4.20 18.83
N ALA A 113 15.35 4.81 19.69
CA ALA A 113 14.93 5.94 20.51
C ALA A 113 14.39 7.12 19.68
N ALA A 114 14.89 7.29 18.44
CA ALA A 114 14.40 8.32 17.52
C ALA A 114 12.99 8.02 16.99
N CYS A 115 12.59 6.74 16.96
CA CYS A 115 11.29 6.26 16.51
C CYS A 115 10.40 5.81 17.67
N GLU A 116 10.50 6.45 18.85
CA GLU A 116 9.67 6.05 19.99
C GLU A 116 8.17 6.26 19.72
N PRO A 117 7.33 5.26 20.04
CA PRO A 117 5.89 5.45 20.03
C PRO A 117 5.50 6.54 21.03
N ARG A 118 4.79 7.56 20.57
CA ARG A 118 4.29 8.61 21.48
C ARG A 118 2.92 8.18 21.99
N GLU A 119 2.72 8.21 23.32
CA GLU A 119 1.53 7.65 24.01
C GLU A 119 0.18 8.08 23.41
N ASN A 120 0.11 9.24 22.77
CA ASN A 120 -1.12 9.78 22.19
C ASN A 120 -1.19 9.75 20.66
N ASN A 121 -0.20 9.17 19.97
CA ASN A 121 -0.13 9.22 18.50
C ASN A 121 -0.13 7.83 17.83
N ASN A 122 0.27 6.75 18.51
CA ASN A 122 0.39 5.42 17.90
C ASN A 122 -0.72 4.48 18.38
N GLU A 123 -1.86 4.51 17.68
CA GLU A 123 -3.06 3.77 18.08
C GLU A 123 -2.92 2.26 17.94
N TRP A 124 -2.00 1.79 17.08
CA TRP A 124 -1.94 0.38 16.72
C TRP A 124 -0.76 -0.37 17.33
N SER A 125 0.20 0.32 17.95
CA SER A 125 1.44 -0.26 18.48
C SER A 125 1.24 -1.44 19.46
N GLY A 126 0.15 -1.41 20.24
CA GLY A 126 -0.20 -2.48 21.20
C GLY A 126 -0.96 -3.66 20.60
N LEU A 127 -1.45 -3.55 19.36
CA LEU A 127 -2.25 -4.59 18.72
C LEU A 127 -1.36 -5.71 18.18
N ARG A 128 -1.71 -6.96 18.49
CA ARG A 128 -0.99 -8.14 18.03
C ARG A 128 -1.92 -9.00 17.20
N ARG A 129 -1.35 -9.93 16.43
CA ARG A 129 -2.13 -10.90 15.63
C ARG A 129 -3.18 -11.62 16.49
N SER A 130 -2.85 -11.95 17.74
CA SER A 130 -3.73 -12.66 18.68
C SER A 130 -4.80 -11.80 19.35
N SER A 131 -4.78 -10.47 19.19
CA SER A 131 -5.69 -9.57 19.93
C SER A 131 -7.13 -9.60 19.41
N GLY A 132 -7.35 -10.04 18.17
CA GLY A 132 -8.62 -9.93 17.47
C GLY A 132 -9.00 -8.46 17.20
N LEU A 133 -9.55 -8.17 16.02
CA LEU A 133 -10.06 -6.84 15.69
C LEU A 133 -11.59 -6.82 15.80
N TRP A 134 -12.15 -5.67 16.17
CA TRP A 134 -13.57 -5.56 16.51
C TRP A 134 -14.20 -4.37 15.80
N LYS A 135 -15.33 -4.60 15.11
CA LYS A 135 -15.99 -3.55 14.32
C LYS A 135 -16.46 -2.36 15.15
N GLN A 136 -16.73 -2.52 16.45
CA GLN A 136 -17.16 -1.41 17.31
C GLN A 136 -16.02 -0.45 17.70
N GLN A 137 -14.78 -0.95 17.75
CA GLN A 137 -13.65 -0.15 18.21
C GLN A 137 -13.08 0.63 17.04
N LYS A 138 -13.18 1.96 17.09
CA LYS A 138 -12.77 2.85 15.98
C LYS A 138 -11.32 2.60 15.53
N HIS A 139 -10.38 2.52 16.46
CA HIS A 139 -8.97 2.28 16.15
C HIS A 139 -8.74 0.88 15.52
N HIS A 140 -9.51 -0.15 15.89
CA HIS A 140 -9.50 -1.46 15.22
C HIS A 140 -10.01 -1.38 13.79
N ARG A 141 -11.10 -0.63 13.53
CA ARG A 141 -11.59 -0.41 12.15
C ARG A 141 -10.56 0.33 11.30
N ASN A 142 -9.89 1.34 11.87
CA ASN A 142 -8.84 2.08 11.17
C ASN A 142 -7.65 1.17 10.82
N LEU A 143 -7.20 0.32 11.76
CA LEU A 143 -6.15 -0.67 11.48
C LEU A 143 -6.62 -1.66 10.39
N ALA A 144 -7.83 -2.21 10.51
CA ALA A 144 -8.37 -3.13 9.51
C ALA A 144 -8.50 -2.47 8.12
N THR A 145 -8.87 -1.19 8.05
CA THR A 145 -8.90 -0.42 6.80
C THR A 145 -7.50 -0.27 6.19
N CYS A 146 -6.48 0.00 7.01
CA CYS A 146 -5.10 0.02 6.54
C CYS A 146 -4.66 -1.38 6.06
N MET A 147 -5.02 -2.43 6.79
CA MET A 147 -4.69 -3.81 6.42
C MET A 147 -5.37 -4.22 5.12
N ASP A 148 -6.63 -3.84 4.89
CA ASP A 148 -7.33 -4.03 3.62
C ASP A 148 -6.54 -3.39 2.47
N LEU A 149 -6.22 -2.08 2.61
CA LEU A 149 -5.45 -1.32 1.63
C LEU A 149 -4.12 -2.01 1.28
N LEU A 150 -3.33 -2.35 2.30
CA LEU A 150 -2.02 -2.97 2.08
C LEU A 150 -2.15 -4.39 1.53
N SER A 151 -3.17 -5.15 1.94
CA SER A 151 -3.39 -6.51 1.41
C SER A 151 -3.76 -6.48 -0.07
N ILE A 152 -4.58 -5.51 -0.50
CA ILE A 152 -4.89 -5.26 -1.91
C ILE A 152 -3.60 -4.94 -2.69
N ILE A 153 -2.82 -3.96 -2.23
CA ILE A 153 -1.59 -3.53 -2.92
C ILE A 153 -0.58 -4.68 -3.01
N LEU A 154 -0.31 -5.36 -1.89
CA LEU A 154 0.66 -6.45 -1.82
C LEU A 154 0.26 -7.63 -2.72
N THR A 155 -1.03 -7.95 -2.77
CA THR A 155 -1.56 -8.99 -3.66
C THR A 155 -1.35 -8.58 -5.12
N LEU A 156 -1.74 -7.36 -5.51
CA LEU A 156 -1.54 -6.91 -6.89
C LEU A 156 -0.07 -6.88 -7.30
N TYR A 157 0.82 -6.42 -6.41
CA TYR A 157 2.26 -6.42 -6.64
C TYR A 157 2.83 -7.81 -6.92
N GLN A 158 2.26 -8.89 -6.35
CA GLN A 158 2.69 -10.26 -6.66
C GLN A 158 2.23 -10.74 -8.04
N ASN A 159 1.24 -10.08 -8.63
CA ASN A 159 0.60 -10.46 -9.88
C ASN A 159 0.96 -9.53 -11.05
N ILE A 160 1.82 -8.54 -10.83
CA ILE A 160 2.40 -7.74 -11.92
C ILE A 160 3.36 -8.61 -12.73
N SER A 161 3.21 -8.56 -14.05
CA SER A 161 4.10 -9.21 -15.03
C SER A 161 4.55 -8.19 -16.08
N ALA A 162 5.75 -8.43 -16.63
CA ALA A 162 6.22 -7.71 -17.81
C ALA A 162 5.53 -8.27 -19.08
N LYS A 163 4.99 -7.39 -19.93
CA LYS A 163 4.48 -7.71 -21.27
C LYS A 163 5.11 -6.76 -22.30
N GLU A 164 4.97 -7.06 -23.60
CA GLU A 164 5.54 -6.21 -24.66
C GLU A 164 5.11 -4.74 -24.55
N ASP A 165 3.88 -4.50 -24.10
CA ASP A 165 3.24 -3.19 -24.06
C ASP A 165 3.19 -2.56 -22.67
N GLY A 166 3.81 -3.16 -21.64
CA GLY A 166 3.64 -2.63 -20.30
C GLY A 166 3.94 -3.54 -19.13
N TRP A 167 3.81 -2.95 -17.96
CA TRP A 167 3.62 -3.65 -16.69
C TRP A 167 2.13 -3.92 -16.50
N LYS A 168 1.75 -5.19 -16.49
CA LYS A 168 0.34 -5.59 -16.56
C LYS A 168 -0.05 -6.51 -15.40
N ILE A 169 -1.33 -6.52 -15.08
CA ILE A 169 -1.98 -7.55 -14.27
C ILE A 169 -3.12 -8.11 -15.11
N GLY A 170 -3.02 -9.38 -15.51
CA GLY A 170 -3.86 -9.89 -16.59
C GLY A 170 -3.59 -9.09 -17.88
N GLU A 171 -4.63 -8.54 -18.50
CA GLU A 171 -4.51 -7.73 -19.73
C GLU A 171 -4.51 -6.21 -19.48
N GLU A 172 -4.70 -5.77 -18.24
CA GLU A 172 -4.80 -4.36 -17.88
C GLU A 172 -3.48 -3.79 -17.36
N ASP A 173 -3.26 -2.48 -17.54
CA ASP A 173 -2.15 -1.76 -16.92
C ASP A 173 -2.15 -1.93 -15.40
N ALA A 174 -0.99 -2.17 -14.78
CA ALA A 174 -0.92 -2.45 -13.36
C ALA A 174 -1.45 -1.30 -12.48
N CYS A 175 -1.19 -0.04 -12.83
CA CYS A 175 -1.72 1.11 -12.11
C CYS A 175 -3.24 1.22 -12.28
N GLN A 176 -3.75 0.95 -13.48
CA GLN A 176 -5.18 0.92 -13.74
C GLN A 176 -5.88 -0.19 -12.95
N GLN A 177 -5.31 -1.40 -12.92
CA GLN A 177 -5.85 -2.52 -12.17
C GLN A 177 -5.87 -2.23 -10.65
N ILE A 178 -4.83 -1.56 -10.12
CA ILE A 178 -4.80 -1.10 -8.72
C ILE A 178 -5.90 -0.10 -8.45
N TYR A 179 -6.08 0.90 -9.32
CA TYR A 179 -7.18 1.85 -9.20
C TYR A 179 -8.54 1.14 -9.22
N GLY A 180 -8.74 0.19 -10.13
CA GLY A 180 -9.95 -0.62 -10.23
C GLY A 180 -10.26 -1.39 -8.96
N ALA A 181 -9.27 -2.12 -8.42
CA ALA A 181 -9.42 -2.87 -7.18
C ALA A 181 -9.75 -1.97 -5.96
N LEU A 182 -9.12 -0.79 -5.87
CA LEU A 182 -9.40 0.18 -4.81
C LEU A 182 -10.80 0.81 -4.98
N ASN A 183 -11.22 1.03 -6.22
CA ASN A 183 -12.55 1.52 -6.55
C ASN A 183 -13.62 0.50 -6.14
N ASP A 184 -13.39 -0.78 -6.39
CA ASP A 184 -14.32 -1.83 -5.99
C ASP A 184 -14.35 -2.03 -4.46
N TRP A 185 -13.21 -1.82 -3.78
CA TRP A 185 -13.12 -1.90 -2.33
C TRP A 185 -13.84 -0.75 -1.61
N ALA A 186 -13.66 0.50 -2.04
CA ALA A 186 -14.09 1.68 -1.27
C ALA A 186 -14.73 2.82 -2.08
N GLY A 187 -14.86 2.65 -3.40
CA GLY A 187 -15.40 3.64 -4.32
C GLY A 187 -14.35 4.58 -4.92
N GLY A 188 -14.68 5.21 -6.05
CA GLY A 188 -13.73 5.94 -6.88
C GLY A 188 -13.07 7.15 -6.22
N LYS A 189 -13.76 7.79 -5.26
CA LYS A 189 -13.18 8.90 -4.47
C LYS A 189 -12.03 8.42 -3.60
N VAL A 190 -12.22 7.29 -2.90
CA VAL A 190 -11.19 6.69 -2.05
C VAL A 190 -10.06 6.14 -2.91
N ALA A 191 -10.39 5.45 -4.00
CA ALA A 191 -9.40 4.95 -4.95
C ALA A 191 -8.50 6.08 -5.49
N SER A 192 -9.09 7.19 -5.92
CA SER A 192 -8.34 8.35 -6.40
C SER A 192 -7.46 8.96 -5.32
N GLU A 193 -7.93 9.06 -4.08
CA GLU A 193 -7.11 9.56 -2.96
C GLU A 193 -5.92 8.62 -2.71
N VAL A 194 -6.15 7.32 -2.61
CA VAL A 194 -5.06 6.34 -2.43
C VAL A 194 -4.06 6.42 -3.57
N MET A 195 -4.52 6.43 -4.83
CA MET A 195 -3.63 6.51 -5.99
C MET A 195 -2.74 7.76 -5.95
N ASN A 196 -3.33 8.90 -5.60
CA ASN A 196 -2.59 10.13 -5.40
C ASN A 196 -1.56 10.00 -4.28
N GLU A 197 -1.97 9.56 -3.10
CA GLU A 197 -1.09 9.56 -1.93
C GLU A 197 0.02 8.50 -1.97
N TRP A 198 -0.18 7.39 -2.69
CA TRP A 198 0.75 6.26 -2.68
C TRP A 198 1.60 6.13 -3.94
N PHE A 199 1.04 6.45 -5.12
CA PHE A 199 1.67 6.10 -6.40
C PHE A 199 1.86 7.28 -7.35
N ASN A 200 1.02 8.32 -7.28
CA ASN A 200 1.09 9.43 -8.22
C ASN A 200 2.40 10.22 -8.05
N ASN A 201 3.17 10.35 -9.14
CA ASN A 201 4.38 11.16 -9.15
C ASN A 201 4.04 12.66 -9.24
N MET A 202 3.55 13.21 -8.13
CA MET A 202 3.16 14.62 -8.03
C MET A 202 4.37 15.55 -8.14
N GLU A 203 4.15 16.70 -8.77
CA GLU A 203 5.11 17.80 -8.68
C GLU A 203 5.09 18.43 -7.29
N GLU A 204 6.21 19.04 -6.88
CA GLU A 204 6.36 19.69 -5.56
C GLU A 204 5.22 20.68 -5.24
N LYS A 205 4.79 21.46 -6.24
CA LYS A 205 3.70 22.44 -6.12
C LYS A 205 2.33 21.81 -5.80
N GLU A 206 2.16 20.51 -6.07
CA GLU A 206 0.91 19.79 -5.86
C GLU A 206 0.82 19.16 -4.46
N ILE A 207 1.97 18.98 -3.79
CA ILE A 207 2.07 18.32 -2.47
C ILE A 207 1.26 19.06 -1.40
N GLY A 208 1.13 20.38 -1.48
CA GLY A 208 0.31 21.14 -0.54
C GLY A 208 -1.17 20.71 -0.52
N ARG A 209 -1.65 20.05 -1.59
CA ARG A 209 -3.02 19.51 -1.71
C ARG A 209 -3.13 18.05 -1.28
N ALA A 210 -2.01 17.34 -1.16
CA ALA A 210 -1.98 15.96 -0.72
C ALA A 210 -2.49 15.82 0.73
N GLY A 211 -3.21 14.73 0.99
CA GLY A 211 -3.66 14.34 2.32
C GLY A 211 -2.48 13.97 3.23
N LEU A 212 -1.49 13.26 2.69
CA LEU A 212 -0.18 13.02 3.29
C LEU A 212 0.82 13.93 2.56
N ARG A 213 1.18 15.06 3.13
CA ARG A 213 2.15 16.02 2.58
C ARG A 213 3.59 15.58 2.84
N ILE A 214 3.88 14.30 2.58
CA ILE A 214 5.23 13.76 2.68
C ILE A 214 5.99 14.16 1.42
N PHE A 215 7.16 14.78 1.57
CA PHE A 215 8.00 15.18 0.45
C PHE A 215 9.46 14.89 0.72
N GLN A 216 10.14 14.49 -0.34
CA GLN A 216 11.59 14.45 -0.36
C GLN A 216 12.05 14.88 -1.76
N ALA A 217 12.98 15.83 -1.82
CA ALA A 217 13.45 16.37 -3.09
C ALA A 217 14.04 15.27 -3.98
N GLY A 218 13.67 15.26 -5.26
CA GLY A 218 14.15 14.27 -6.23
C GLY A 218 13.66 12.84 -6.00
N LYS A 219 12.66 12.63 -5.13
CA LYS A 219 12.06 11.33 -4.87
C LYS A 219 10.61 11.31 -5.33
N ALA A 220 10.27 10.28 -6.10
CA ALA A 220 8.90 10.02 -6.47
C ALA A 220 8.10 9.50 -5.27
N ARG A 221 6.79 9.63 -5.33
CA ARG A 221 5.89 9.29 -4.23
C ARG A 221 5.99 7.82 -3.78
N GLY A 222 6.04 6.90 -4.74
CA GLY A 222 6.18 5.46 -4.47
C GLY A 222 7.45 5.11 -3.70
N SER A 223 8.52 5.91 -3.84
CA SER A 223 9.81 5.62 -3.22
C SER A 223 9.81 5.72 -1.70
N HIS A 224 8.87 6.48 -1.11
CA HIS A 224 8.68 6.55 0.34
C HIS A 224 8.28 5.20 0.95
N TRP A 225 7.58 4.37 0.18
CA TRP A 225 7.05 3.10 0.64
C TRP A 225 8.00 1.93 0.38
N ARG A 226 9.04 2.16 -0.42
CA ARG A 226 9.88 1.13 -1.00
C ARG A 226 10.47 0.16 0.02
N ARG A 227 11.06 0.71 1.09
CA ARG A 227 11.68 -0.08 2.15
C ARG A 227 10.68 -0.94 2.91
N PHE A 228 9.45 -0.47 3.08
CA PHE A 228 8.40 -1.25 3.71
C PHE A 228 8.03 -2.45 2.82
N PHE A 229 7.81 -2.22 1.52
CA PHE A 229 7.49 -3.29 0.56
C PHE A 229 8.61 -4.33 0.42
N GLU A 230 9.86 -3.88 0.36
CA GLU A 230 11.04 -4.75 0.39
C GLU A 230 11.04 -5.62 1.65
N LYS A 231 10.78 -5.02 2.83
CA LYS A 231 10.86 -5.73 4.10
C LYS A 231 9.73 -6.73 4.32
N VAL A 232 8.52 -6.45 3.83
CA VAL A 232 7.42 -7.42 3.80
C VAL A 232 7.60 -8.49 2.72
N GLY A 233 8.73 -8.51 2.00
CA GLY A 233 9.05 -9.54 1.02
C GLY A 233 8.20 -9.46 -0.24
N SER A 234 7.74 -8.25 -0.60
CA SER A 234 7.12 -8.02 -1.89
C SER A 234 8.18 -8.03 -2.99
N TYR A 235 7.86 -8.66 -4.12
CA TYR A 235 8.71 -8.66 -5.30
C TYR A 235 8.84 -7.27 -5.95
N VAL A 236 7.71 -6.63 -6.23
CA VAL A 236 7.65 -5.21 -6.61
C VAL A 236 7.83 -4.40 -5.33
N THR A 237 8.80 -3.50 -5.31
CA THR A 237 9.12 -2.67 -4.14
C THR A 237 8.69 -1.23 -4.34
N GLU A 238 8.59 -0.75 -5.57
CA GLU A 238 8.12 0.60 -5.88
C GLU A 238 7.32 0.57 -7.16
N LEU A 239 6.19 1.28 -7.18
CA LEU A 239 5.40 1.56 -8.37
C LEU A 239 5.10 3.05 -8.39
N GLN A 240 5.33 3.67 -9.54
CA GLN A 240 4.88 5.04 -9.81
C GLN A 240 3.83 4.99 -10.89
N CYS A 241 2.75 5.72 -10.65
CA CYS A 241 1.64 5.84 -11.57
C CYS A 241 1.53 7.29 -12.03
N MET A 242 1.02 7.47 -13.24
CA MET A 242 0.62 8.76 -13.76
C MET A 242 -0.82 8.72 -14.22
N LYS A 243 -1.51 9.84 -14.06
CA LYS A 243 -2.90 10.02 -14.45
C LYS A 243 -2.93 10.55 -15.88
N LYS A 244 -3.73 9.96 -16.77
CA LYS A 244 -3.84 10.48 -18.14
C LYS A 244 -4.45 11.88 -18.12
N PRO A 245 -3.86 12.84 -18.86
CA PRO A 245 -4.44 14.18 -18.96
C PRO A 245 -5.87 14.20 -19.55
N SER A 246 -6.21 13.21 -20.37
CA SER A 246 -7.49 13.11 -21.07
C SER A 246 -8.63 12.52 -20.22
N ASP A 247 -8.30 11.68 -19.24
CA ASP A 247 -9.30 10.98 -18.43
C ASP A 247 -8.77 10.79 -17.00
N GLU A 248 -9.49 11.39 -16.07
CA GLU A 248 -9.11 11.38 -14.67
C GLU A 248 -9.19 10.01 -13.98
N LYS A 249 -9.79 9.01 -14.63
CA LYS A 249 -9.94 7.66 -14.11
C LYS A 249 -8.97 6.67 -14.74
N VAL A 250 -8.15 7.12 -15.68
CA VAL A 250 -7.16 6.28 -16.35
C VAL A 250 -5.77 6.55 -15.77
N TRP A 251 -5.16 5.48 -15.27
CA TRP A 251 -3.85 5.46 -14.66
C TRP A 251 -2.92 4.55 -15.45
N GLU A 252 -1.67 4.95 -15.60
CA GLU A 252 -0.63 4.18 -16.28
C GLU A 252 0.62 4.08 -15.43
N VAL A 253 1.35 2.97 -15.59
CA VAL A 253 2.65 2.81 -14.95
C VAL A 253 3.67 3.73 -15.61
N SER A 254 4.27 4.62 -14.82
CA SER A 254 5.40 5.45 -15.27
C SER A 254 6.74 4.88 -14.84
N CYS A 255 6.76 4.08 -13.76
CA CYS A 255 7.97 3.45 -13.23
C CYS A 255 7.64 2.22 -12.40
N LEU A 256 8.45 1.18 -12.52
CA LEU A 256 8.43 0.04 -11.61
C LEU A 256 9.85 -0.27 -11.11
N ARG A 257 9.97 -0.66 -9.84
CA ARG A 257 11.21 -1.25 -9.28
C ARG A 257 10.93 -2.55 -8.56
N THR A 258 11.84 -3.50 -8.72
CA THR A 258 11.80 -4.81 -8.06
C THR A 258 12.91 -4.93 -7.02
N VAL A 259 12.93 -6.02 -6.24
CA VAL A 259 14.00 -6.28 -5.26
C VAL A 259 15.40 -6.29 -5.91
N ASN A 260 15.51 -6.78 -7.15
CA ASN A 260 16.80 -6.92 -7.85
C ASN A 260 17.04 -5.85 -8.92
N ASN A 261 16.09 -4.93 -9.14
CA ASN A 261 16.32 -3.77 -9.99
C ASN A 261 16.16 -2.47 -9.19
N GLN A 262 17.28 -1.77 -9.03
CA GLN A 262 17.32 -0.47 -8.36
C GLN A 262 16.94 0.66 -9.30
N ASP A 263 17.05 0.48 -10.61
CA ASP A 263 16.73 1.49 -11.60
C ASP A 263 15.23 1.48 -11.90
N CYS A 264 14.74 2.65 -12.28
CA CYS A 264 13.35 2.83 -12.67
C CYS A 264 13.16 2.22 -14.07
N GLU A 265 12.38 1.15 -14.17
CA GLU A 265 12.00 0.56 -15.45
C GLU A 265 10.89 1.42 -16.07
N VAL A 266 11.29 2.48 -16.77
CA VAL A 266 10.40 3.41 -17.50
C VAL A 266 10.11 2.83 -18.88
N ILE A 267 8.83 2.77 -19.24
CA ILE A 267 8.40 2.53 -20.62
C ILE A 267 8.15 3.92 -21.22
N HIS A 268 9.12 4.45 -21.95
CA HIS A 268 9.07 5.82 -22.45
C HIS A 268 7.89 6.04 -23.42
N GLU A 269 7.02 7.01 -23.13
CA GLU A 269 5.86 7.37 -23.96
C GLU A 269 6.21 7.96 -25.35
N GLN A 270 7.47 8.33 -25.61
CA GLN A 270 7.83 9.11 -26.81
C GLN A 270 8.49 8.32 -27.94
N GLN A 271 8.80 7.04 -27.73
CA GLN A 271 9.14 6.11 -28.80
C GLN A 271 8.48 4.78 -28.47
N GLU A 272 7.97 4.05 -29.46
CA GLU A 272 7.36 2.70 -29.33
C GLU A 272 8.39 1.65 -28.88
N THR A 273 9.18 1.94 -27.85
CA THR A 273 10.09 1.03 -27.19
C THR A 273 9.25 0.07 -26.38
N LYS A 274 8.79 -0.99 -27.05
CA LYS A 274 8.33 -2.22 -26.41
C LYS A 274 9.40 -2.68 -25.41
N LEU A 275 8.97 -3.28 -24.30
CA LEU A 275 9.90 -3.94 -23.39
C LEU A 275 10.70 -4.97 -24.19
N GLU A 276 12.04 -4.93 -24.10
CA GLU A 276 12.86 -5.90 -24.80
C GLU A 276 12.59 -7.31 -24.22
N GLN A 277 12.59 -8.33 -25.08
CA GLN A 277 12.36 -9.72 -24.65
C GLN A 277 13.34 -10.15 -23.53
N GLY A 278 14.54 -9.55 -23.48
CA GLY A 278 15.51 -9.74 -22.41
C GLY A 278 15.03 -9.25 -21.05
N ASP A 279 14.42 -8.07 -20.99
CA ASP A 279 13.90 -7.47 -19.74
C ASP A 279 12.73 -8.29 -19.19
N ILE A 280 11.80 -8.70 -20.06
CA ILE A 280 10.68 -9.59 -19.70
C ILE A 280 11.21 -10.89 -19.11
N THR A 281 12.17 -11.52 -19.78
CA THR A 281 12.75 -12.81 -19.34
C THR A 281 13.46 -12.66 -17.99
N LYS A 282 14.23 -11.57 -17.82
CA LYS A 282 14.94 -11.28 -16.57
C LYS A 282 13.95 -11.07 -15.42
N PHE A 283 12.87 -10.32 -15.64
CA PHE A 283 11.84 -10.08 -14.63
C PHE A 283 11.18 -11.39 -14.18
N GLU A 284 10.75 -12.25 -15.11
CA GLU A 284 10.11 -13.52 -14.78
C GLU A 284 11.05 -14.49 -14.05
N GLN A 285 12.32 -14.55 -14.45
CA GLN A 285 13.34 -15.35 -13.76
C GLN A 285 13.52 -14.91 -12.31
N VAL A 286 13.59 -13.60 -12.08
CA VAL A 286 13.81 -13.00 -10.76
C VAL A 286 12.59 -13.21 -9.87
N ARG A 287 11.38 -13.07 -10.41
CA ARG A 287 10.13 -13.42 -9.73
C ARG A 287 10.09 -14.89 -9.33
N ALA A 288 10.41 -15.80 -10.25
CA ALA A 288 10.44 -17.24 -9.99
C ALA A 288 11.47 -17.60 -8.90
N GLN A 289 12.66 -17.00 -8.93
CA GLN A 289 13.69 -17.21 -7.90
C GLN A 289 13.22 -16.75 -6.51
N VAL A 290 12.57 -15.58 -6.41
CA VAL A 290 12.03 -15.08 -5.13
C VAL A 290 10.96 -16.02 -4.59
N GLN A 291 10.10 -16.56 -5.45
CA GLN A 291 9.09 -17.54 -5.05
C GLN A 291 9.72 -18.87 -4.60
N GLU A 292 10.77 -19.34 -5.26
CA GLU A 292 11.43 -20.59 -4.89
C GLU A 292 12.21 -20.47 -3.58
N ASN A 293 13.01 -19.41 -3.41
CA ASN A 293 13.71 -19.11 -2.16
C ASN A 293 12.73 -19.06 -0.97
N LYS A 294 11.53 -18.54 -1.19
CA LYS A 294 10.46 -18.52 -0.18
C LYS A 294 9.97 -19.92 0.17
N LYS A 295 9.75 -20.79 -0.82
CA LYS A 295 9.36 -22.19 -0.57
C LYS A 295 10.42 -22.96 0.19
N GLU A 296 11.70 -22.78 -0.16
CA GLU A 296 12.81 -23.43 0.53
C GLU A 296 12.90 -23.01 2.00
N ARG A 297 12.77 -21.72 2.28
CA ARG A 297 12.75 -21.21 3.64
C ARG A 297 11.59 -21.79 4.46
N MET A 298 10.38 -21.87 3.89
CA MET A 298 9.25 -22.49 4.56
C MET A 298 9.46 -23.99 4.84
N ARG A 299 10.18 -24.71 3.97
CA ARG A 299 10.54 -26.12 4.21
C ARG A 299 11.59 -26.29 5.33
N SER A 300 12.43 -25.29 5.57
CA SER A 300 13.46 -25.36 6.62
C SER A 300 12.96 -24.98 8.01
N GLU A 301 11.83 -24.28 8.10
CA GLU A 301 11.23 -23.79 9.35
C GLU A 301 10.16 -24.73 9.94
N GLY A 302 9.77 -25.79 9.21
CA GLY A 302 8.76 -26.79 9.62
C GLY A 302 9.35 -28.17 9.86
#